data_AF-K2RKR2-F1
#
_entry.id   AF-K2RKR2-F1
#
_cell.length_a   1.000
_cell.length_b   1.000
_cell.length_c   1.000
_cell.angle_alpha   90.00
_cell.angle_beta   90.00
_cell.angle_gamma   90.00
#
_symmetry.space_group_name_H-M   'P 1'
#
loop_
_entity.id
_entity.type
_entity.pdbx_description
1 polymer ?
#
loop_
_entity_poly.entity_id
_entity_poly.type
_entity_poly.pdbx_seq_one_letter_code
_entity_poly.pdbx_strand_id
1 'polypeptide(L)'
;MSDPKGLYIVPGGVGQGSNMKMVHQVLAAIQILLASEAHGFAARLGLDAKEVYDAVCKSPEWFWMYENRVPRLLAEDYTPPVSALTIILKDAGIITSTARRVNFPTPLSSAAEQVYLVGLNNGLGPIDDAAMVKTYFPDPVSTVKAQTNGASASNDDKLALVFKLLRGVLLLAAAEAIGFAQYLKLDLHQFYDLASGAAGGSIAFRERGAEMIEFLTGKKVAGAKDLAPLNIKQIRDDLAEAIDVGRKLFTPAPLAGAALNLLTSAERTAGNQKEKAYYGLLP
;
A
#
# COMPACT_ATOMS: atom_id res chain seq x y z
N MET A 1 -12.43 17.08 19.57
CA MET A 1 -11.46 17.29 20.66
C MET A 1 -10.39 16.22 20.54
N SER A 2 -9.11 16.58 20.61
CA SER A 2 -8.00 15.62 20.59
C SER A 2 -8.13 14.66 21.77
N ASP A 3 -8.06 13.35 21.51
CA ASP A 3 -7.94 12.33 22.55
C ASP A 3 -6.68 12.62 23.38
N PRO A 4 -6.78 12.89 24.70
CA PRO A 4 -5.60 13.11 25.56
C PRO A 4 -4.64 11.92 25.57
N LYS A 5 -5.11 10.71 25.23
CA LYS A 5 -4.27 9.51 25.04
C LYS A 5 -3.56 9.48 23.68
N GLY A 6 -3.92 10.37 22.75
CA GLY A 6 -3.36 10.49 21.40
C GLY A 6 -2.29 11.59 21.27
N LEU A 7 -1.79 12.16 22.37
CA LEU A 7 -0.66 13.08 22.36
C LEU A 7 0.65 12.31 22.54
N TYR A 8 1.51 12.36 21.51
CA TYR A 8 2.78 11.65 21.50
C TYR A 8 3.95 12.63 21.53
N ILE A 9 4.90 12.41 22.44
CA ILE A 9 6.18 13.11 22.45
C ILE A 9 7.13 12.32 21.55
N VAL A 10 7.49 12.91 20.41
CA VAL A 10 8.45 12.29 19.49
C VAL A 10 9.88 12.65 19.91
N PRO A 11 10.74 11.67 20.26
CA PRO A 11 12.09 11.93 20.72
C PRO A 11 13.02 12.36 19.57
N GLY A 12 14.19 12.90 19.91
CA GLY A 12 15.25 13.24 18.95
C GLY A 12 15.27 14.70 18.47
N GLY A 13 14.45 15.57 19.07
CA GLY A 13 14.54 17.02 18.90
C GLY A 13 13.75 17.59 17.71
N VAL A 14 14.11 18.82 17.31
CA VAL A 14 13.40 19.59 16.28
C VAL A 14 13.38 18.83 14.95
N GLY A 15 12.20 18.73 14.34
CA GLY A 15 11.99 18.06 13.06
C GLY A 15 11.56 16.59 13.15
N GLN A 16 11.74 15.92 14.29
CA GLN A 16 11.39 14.49 14.39
C GLN A 16 9.88 14.24 14.34
N GLY A 17 9.05 15.14 14.88
CA GLY A 17 7.60 15.07 14.69
C GLY A 17 7.19 15.19 13.21
N SER A 18 7.85 16.08 12.45
CA SER A 18 7.61 16.23 11.02
C SER A 18 8.07 15.00 10.22
N ASN A 19 9.23 14.44 10.57
CA ASN A 19 9.71 13.18 9.99
C ASN A 19 8.76 12.02 10.30
N MET A 20 8.28 11.89 11.54
CA MET A 20 7.30 10.89 11.95
C MET A 20 6.01 11.00 11.13
N LYS A 21 5.48 12.22 10.97
CA LYS A 21 4.30 12.45 10.13
C LYS A 21 4.57 12.11 8.67
N MET A 22 5.71 12.49 8.13
CA MET A 22 6.07 12.22 6.73
C MET A 22 6.20 10.71 6.46
N VAL A 23 6.87 9.97 7.33
CA VAL A 23 7.01 8.51 7.20
C VAL A 23 5.65 7.82 7.37
N HIS A 24 4.77 8.30 8.24
CA HIS A 24 3.39 7.81 8.31
C HIS A 24 2.64 8.00 6.99
N GLN A 25 2.88 9.11 6.29
CA GLN A 25 2.28 9.34 4.98
C GLN A 25 2.83 8.41 3.88
N VAL A 26 3.96 7.72 4.05
CA VAL A 26 4.43 6.69 3.09
C VAL A 26 3.37 5.61 2.92
N LEU A 27 2.87 5.07 4.05
CA LEU A 27 1.82 4.05 4.06
C LEU A 27 0.53 4.59 3.43
N ALA A 28 0.12 5.81 3.80
CA ALA A 28 -1.08 6.44 3.25
C ALA A 28 -0.99 6.64 1.73
N ALA A 29 0.13 7.20 1.24
CA ALA A 29 0.33 7.50 -0.17
C ALA A 29 0.33 6.24 -1.04
N ILE A 30 0.90 5.14 -0.55
CA ILE A 30 0.88 3.86 -1.27
C ILE A 30 -0.50 3.21 -1.18
N GLN A 31 -1.08 3.12 0.02
CA GLN A 31 -2.31 2.36 0.24
C GLN A 31 -3.55 3.00 -0.42
N ILE A 32 -3.67 4.34 -0.45
CA ILE A 32 -4.78 5.02 -1.14
C ILE A 32 -4.80 4.64 -2.62
N LEU A 33 -3.65 4.71 -3.28
CA LEU A 33 -3.53 4.32 -4.68
C LEU A 33 -3.71 2.81 -4.87
N LEU A 34 -3.17 1.99 -3.97
CA LEU A 34 -3.35 0.54 -4.01
C LEU A 34 -4.82 0.13 -3.98
N ALA A 35 -5.66 0.82 -3.20
CA ALA A 35 -7.11 0.56 -3.18
C ALA A 35 -7.74 0.78 -4.57
N SER A 36 -7.29 1.82 -5.29
CA SER A 36 -7.73 2.13 -6.66
C SER A 36 -7.19 1.13 -7.69
N GLU A 37 -5.91 0.78 -7.60
CA GLU A 37 -5.26 -0.22 -8.48
C GLU A 37 -5.93 -1.60 -8.34
N ALA A 38 -6.18 -2.03 -7.11
CA ALA A 38 -6.84 -3.31 -6.82
C ALA A 38 -8.28 -3.35 -7.33
N HIS A 39 -9.08 -2.28 -7.13
CA HIS A 39 -10.45 -2.22 -7.64
C HIS A 39 -10.51 -2.12 -9.15
N GLY A 40 -9.63 -1.35 -9.77
CA GLY A 40 -9.53 -1.30 -11.22
C GLY A 40 -9.17 -2.66 -11.82
N PHE A 41 -8.25 -3.39 -11.17
CA PHE A 41 -7.92 -4.76 -11.56
C PHE A 41 -9.09 -5.73 -11.37
N ALA A 42 -9.79 -5.67 -10.23
CA ALA A 42 -10.97 -6.48 -9.96
C ALA A 42 -12.10 -6.22 -10.98
N ALA A 43 -12.36 -4.95 -11.31
CA ALA A 43 -13.33 -4.57 -12.32
C ALA A 43 -12.99 -5.16 -13.70
N ARG A 44 -11.71 -5.15 -14.09
CA ARG A 44 -11.23 -5.74 -15.34
C ARG A 44 -11.30 -7.26 -15.36
N LEU A 45 -11.23 -7.91 -14.20
CA LEU A 45 -11.49 -9.35 -14.03
C LEU A 45 -13.00 -9.67 -14.12
N GLY A 46 -13.87 -8.66 -14.12
CA GLY A 46 -15.32 -8.83 -14.11
C GLY A 46 -15.87 -9.25 -12.74
N LEU A 47 -15.20 -8.86 -11.66
CA LEU A 47 -15.66 -9.09 -10.29
C LEU A 47 -16.63 -8.00 -9.86
N ASP A 48 -17.62 -8.36 -9.04
CA ASP A 48 -18.50 -7.39 -8.39
C ASP A 48 -17.70 -6.57 -7.37
N ALA A 49 -17.75 -5.25 -7.50
CA ALA A 49 -16.91 -4.35 -6.71
C ALA A 49 -17.28 -4.36 -5.21
N LYS A 50 -18.56 -4.61 -4.86
CA LYS A 50 -19.00 -4.68 -3.46
C LYS A 50 -18.60 -6.00 -2.82
N GLU A 51 -18.69 -7.11 -3.56
CA GLU A 51 -18.20 -8.42 -3.09
C GLU A 51 -16.69 -8.39 -2.83
N VAL A 52 -15.92 -7.78 -3.74
CA VAL A 52 -14.45 -7.61 -3.58
C VAL A 52 -14.13 -6.74 -2.37
N TYR A 53 -14.88 -5.65 -2.16
CA TYR A 53 -14.76 -4.82 -0.96
C TYR A 53 -14.95 -5.66 0.31
N ASP A 54 -16.07 -6.39 0.41
CA ASP A 54 -16.40 -7.18 1.59
C ASP A 54 -15.40 -8.30 1.84
N ALA A 55 -14.90 -8.92 0.78
CA ALA A 55 -13.91 -9.99 0.86
C ALA A 55 -12.56 -9.46 1.37
N VAL A 56 -12.05 -8.36 0.80
CA VAL A 56 -10.79 -7.75 1.27
C VAL A 56 -10.92 -7.28 2.71
N CYS A 57 -12.06 -6.68 3.09
CA CYS A 57 -12.28 -6.21 4.46
C CYS A 57 -12.24 -7.34 5.52
N LYS A 58 -12.48 -8.59 5.11
CA LYS A 58 -12.45 -9.78 5.99
C LYS A 58 -11.19 -10.64 5.80
N SER A 59 -10.29 -10.22 4.92
CA SER A 59 -9.09 -10.98 4.54
C SER A 59 -7.84 -10.53 5.30
N PRO A 60 -6.75 -11.33 5.29
CA PRO A 60 -5.41 -10.89 5.69
C PRO A 60 -4.85 -9.70 4.89
N GLU A 61 -5.44 -9.38 3.73
CA GLU A 61 -5.07 -8.24 2.89
C GLU A 61 -5.78 -6.94 3.31
N TRP A 62 -6.48 -6.90 4.44
CA TRP A 62 -7.12 -5.68 4.96
C TRP A 62 -6.11 -4.55 5.21
N PHE A 63 -6.53 -3.33 4.90
CA PHE A 63 -5.86 -2.09 5.30
C PHE A 63 -6.85 -0.93 5.46
N TRP A 64 -6.52 -0.01 6.38
CA TRP A 64 -7.42 1.07 6.81
C TRP A 64 -7.83 1.99 5.67
N MET A 65 -6.91 2.36 4.78
CA MET A 65 -7.23 3.21 3.63
C MET A 65 -8.21 2.53 2.66
N TYR A 66 -8.18 1.21 2.54
CA TYR A 66 -9.14 0.47 1.70
C TYR A 66 -10.56 0.65 2.24
N GLU A 67 -10.75 0.33 3.51
CA GLU A 67 -12.05 0.41 4.19
C GLU A 67 -12.60 1.85 4.18
N ASN A 68 -11.72 2.86 4.20
CA ASN A 68 -12.13 4.25 4.16
C ASN A 68 -12.39 4.80 2.74
N ARG A 69 -11.63 4.37 1.72
CA ARG A 69 -11.69 4.92 0.36
C ARG A 69 -12.72 4.20 -0.52
N VAL A 70 -12.81 2.89 -0.39
CA VAL A 70 -13.63 2.08 -1.30
C VAL A 70 -15.13 2.39 -1.20
N PRO A 71 -15.73 2.65 -0.03
CA PRO A 71 -17.14 3.07 0.00
C PRO A 71 -17.42 4.34 -0.81
N ARG A 72 -16.49 5.30 -0.82
CA ARG A 72 -16.59 6.52 -1.65
C ARG A 72 -16.36 6.23 -3.13
N LEU A 73 -15.43 5.33 -3.43
CA LEU A 73 -15.18 4.84 -4.78
C LEU A 73 -16.46 4.22 -5.37
N LEU A 74 -17.18 3.39 -4.60
CA LEU A 74 -18.43 2.72 -5.01
C LEU A 74 -19.63 3.67 -5.10
N ALA A 75 -19.66 4.72 -4.28
CA ALA A 75 -20.74 5.72 -4.31
C ALA A 75 -20.66 6.63 -5.54
N GLU A 76 -19.47 6.81 -6.11
CA GLU A 76 -19.20 7.62 -7.31
C GLU A 76 -19.58 9.10 -7.18
N ASP A 77 -19.76 9.57 -5.96
CA ASP A 77 -19.90 10.99 -5.62
C ASP A 77 -18.58 11.51 -5.04
N TYR A 78 -17.83 12.24 -5.86
CA TYR A 78 -16.50 12.73 -5.52
C TYR A 78 -16.49 14.23 -5.19
N THR A 79 -17.64 14.91 -5.15
CA THR A 79 -17.74 16.37 -4.95
C THR A 79 -18.91 16.74 -4.02
N PRO A 80 -18.66 17.38 -2.85
CA PRO A 80 -17.36 17.85 -2.36
C PRO A 80 -16.44 16.70 -1.92
N PRO A 81 -15.11 16.85 -2.07
CA PRO A 81 -14.19 15.79 -1.66
C PRO A 81 -14.14 15.66 -0.14
N VAL A 82 -14.10 14.43 0.37
CA VAL A 82 -13.71 14.16 1.75
C VAL A 82 -12.20 14.33 1.91
N SER A 83 -11.44 13.91 0.90
CA SER A 83 -9.99 14.10 0.79
C SER A 83 -9.63 14.32 -0.67
N ALA A 84 -9.24 15.54 -1.05
CA ALA A 84 -8.90 15.83 -2.45
C ALA A 84 -7.59 15.14 -2.88
N LEU A 85 -7.50 14.73 -4.15
CA LEU A 85 -6.29 14.13 -4.73
C LEU A 85 -5.02 14.96 -4.48
N THR A 86 -5.14 16.29 -4.60
CA THR A 86 -4.01 17.22 -4.37
C THR A 86 -3.43 17.15 -2.96
N ILE A 87 -4.19 16.68 -1.96
CA ILE A 87 -3.70 16.53 -0.58
C ILE A 87 -2.69 15.38 -0.50
N ILE A 88 -3.07 14.19 -1.00
CA ILE A 88 -2.17 13.03 -0.95
C ILE A 88 -1.01 13.18 -1.92
N LEU A 89 -1.22 13.83 -3.07
CA LEU A 89 -0.13 14.19 -4.00
C LEU A 89 0.91 15.09 -3.33
N LYS A 90 0.47 16.11 -2.58
CA LYS A 90 1.38 16.99 -1.82
C LYS A 90 2.18 16.20 -0.78
N ASP A 91 1.56 15.25 -0.07
CA ASP A 91 2.28 14.41 0.89
C ASP A 91 3.27 13.45 0.20
N ALA A 92 2.88 12.84 -0.91
CA ALA A 92 3.78 12.03 -1.75
C ALA A 92 5.00 12.83 -2.22
N GLY A 93 4.80 14.07 -2.67
CA GLY A 93 5.90 14.97 -3.04
C GLY A 93 6.83 15.32 -1.89
N ILE A 94 6.31 15.49 -0.66
CA ILE A 94 7.15 15.71 0.55
C ILE A 94 8.01 14.47 0.84
N ILE A 95 7.43 13.27 0.72
CA ILE A 95 8.14 12.00 0.92
C ILE A 95 9.29 11.88 -0.08
N THR A 96 8.98 11.96 -1.39
CA THR A 96 9.99 11.70 -2.43
C THR A 96 11.05 12.80 -2.49
N SER A 97 10.69 14.06 -2.24
CA SER A 97 11.66 15.16 -2.16
C SER A 97 12.60 15.01 -0.96
N THR A 98 12.08 14.59 0.20
CA THR A 98 12.91 14.33 1.38
C THR A 98 13.82 13.13 1.15
N ALA A 99 13.29 12.04 0.58
CA ALA A 99 14.04 10.84 0.25
C ALA A 99 15.20 11.14 -0.71
N ARG A 100 14.96 11.93 -1.78
CA ARG A 100 16.02 12.40 -2.69
C ARG A 100 17.07 13.24 -1.97
N ARG A 101 16.66 14.17 -1.09
CA ARG A 101 17.60 15.03 -0.34
C ARG A 101 18.54 14.22 0.55
N VAL A 102 18.08 13.08 1.07
CA VAL A 102 18.87 12.23 1.97
C VAL A 102 19.41 10.96 1.29
N ASN A 103 19.27 10.84 -0.03
CA ASN A 103 19.70 9.66 -0.80
C ASN A 103 19.12 8.33 -0.30
N PHE A 104 17.84 8.33 0.09
CA PHE A 104 17.11 7.12 0.47
C PHE A 104 16.13 6.69 -0.65
N PRO A 105 16.10 5.42 -1.06
CA PRO A 105 15.18 4.96 -2.11
C PRO A 105 13.74 4.82 -1.60
N THR A 106 12.77 5.37 -2.35
CA THR A 106 11.32 5.23 -2.06
C THR A 106 10.55 4.83 -3.33
N PRO A 107 10.82 3.65 -3.92
CA PRO A 107 10.28 3.26 -5.21
C PRO A 107 8.75 3.17 -5.25
N LEU A 108 8.08 2.69 -4.20
CA LEU A 108 6.61 2.62 -4.18
C LEU A 108 6.01 4.02 -4.01
N SER A 109 6.54 4.85 -3.12
CA SER A 109 6.08 6.23 -2.99
C SER A 109 6.34 7.05 -4.27
N SER A 110 7.45 6.79 -4.95
CA SER A 110 7.78 7.42 -6.24
C SER A 110 6.81 6.97 -7.33
N ALA A 111 6.49 5.69 -7.41
CA ALA A 111 5.46 5.19 -8.33
C ALA A 111 4.09 5.82 -8.02
N ALA A 112 3.72 5.91 -6.73
CA ALA A 112 2.47 6.54 -6.32
C ALA A 112 2.40 8.01 -6.73
N GLU A 113 3.44 8.80 -6.47
CA GLU A 113 3.53 10.21 -6.88
C GLU A 113 3.30 10.38 -8.38
N GLN A 114 3.93 9.54 -9.22
CA GLN A 114 3.75 9.62 -10.67
C GLN A 114 2.30 9.34 -11.10
N VAL A 115 1.64 8.36 -10.49
CA VAL A 115 0.24 8.06 -10.83
C VAL A 115 -0.71 9.15 -10.33
N TYR A 116 -0.43 9.75 -9.16
CA TYR A 116 -1.18 10.92 -8.69
C TYR A 116 -1.02 12.12 -9.63
N LEU A 117 0.16 12.33 -10.21
CA LEU A 117 0.37 13.35 -11.25
C LEU A 117 -0.43 13.05 -12.52
N VAL A 118 -0.55 11.77 -12.93
CA VAL A 118 -1.46 11.37 -14.02
C VAL A 118 -2.91 11.73 -13.68
N GLY A 119 -3.37 11.42 -12.47
CA GLY A 119 -4.71 11.79 -12.01
C GLY A 119 -4.93 13.31 -12.02
N LEU A 120 -3.95 14.08 -11.56
CA LEU A 120 -3.99 15.55 -11.59
C LEU A 120 -4.16 16.07 -13.02
N ASN A 121 -3.35 15.56 -13.96
CA ASN A 121 -3.40 15.94 -15.37
C ASN A 121 -4.73 15.55 -16.04
N ASN A 122 -5.40 14.52 -15.52
CA ASN A 122 -6.74 14.10 -15.95
C ASN A 122 -7.89 14.87 -15.25
N GLY A 123 -7.58 15.98 -14.56
CA GLY A 123 -8.59 16.83 -13.92
C GLY A 123 -9.13 16.29 -12.59
N LEU A 124 -8.52 15.25 -12.01
CA LEU A 124 -8.96 14.67 -10.74
C LEU A 124 -8.45 15.45 -9.51
N GLY A 125 -7.64 16.49 -9.70
CA GLY A 125 -7.00 17.26 -8.63
C GLY A 125 -7.93 17.77 -7.51
N PRO A 126 -9.07 18.42 -7.83
CA PRO A 126 -9.96 19.00 -6.83
C PRO A 126 -11.00 18.01 -6.29
N ILE A 127 -11.13 16.81 -6.88
CA ILE A 127 -12.11 15.81 -6.44
C ILE A 127 -11.46 14.79 -5.51
N ASP A 128 -12.32 13.95 -4.93
CA ASP A 128 -11.93 12.96 -3.94
C ASP A 128 -10.86 11.98 -4.46
N ASP A 129 -9.87 11.68 -3.63
CA ASP A 129 -8.74 10.78 -3.95
C ASP A 129 -9.19 9.33 -4.25
N ALA A 130 -10.40 8.93 -3.86
CA ALA A 130 -11.01 7.66 -4.27
C ALA A 130 -11.33 7.60 -5.78
N ALA A 131 -11.40 8.75 -6.46
CA ALA A 131 -11.62 8.82 -7.91
C ALA A 131 -10.41 8.31 -8.72
N MET A 132 -9.27 8.07 -8.09
CA MET A 132 -8.08 7.49 -8.74
C MET A 132 -8.36 6.13 -9.38
N VAL A 133 -9.41 5.41 -9.00
CA VAL A 133 -9.84 4.18 -9.71
C VAL A 133 -10.05 4.42 -11.21
N LYS A 134 -10.44 5.64 -11.61
CA LYS A 134 -10.67 6.03 -13.01
C LYS A 134 -9.41 5.95 -13.87
N THR A 135 -8.21 5.98 -13.29
CA THR A 135 -6.96 5.76 -14.03
C THR A 135 -6.75 4.29 -14.43
N TYR A 136 -7.49 3.37 -13.80
CA TYR A 136 -7.41 1.92 -14.01
C TYR A 136 -8.65 1.38 -14.73
N PHE A 137 -9.82 1.91 -14.40
CA PHE A 137 -11.10 1.54 -14.97
C PHE A 137 -11.97 2.80 -15.13
N PRO A 138 -12.18 3.31 -16.37
CA PRO A 138 -12.75 4.63 -16.59
C PRO A 138 -14.23 4.73 -16.24
N ASP A 139 -14.95 3.62 -16.37
CA ASP A 139 -16.37 3.53 -16.07
C ASP A 139 -16.61 3.35 -14.56
N PRO A 140 -17.83 3.66 -14.08
CA PRO A 140 -18.34 3.23 -12.79
C PRO A 140 -18.04 1.77 -12.44
N VAL A 141 -17.13 1.47 -11.49
CA VAL A 141 -16.85 0.06 -11.12
C VAL A 141 -18.06 -0.63 -10.49
N SER A 142 -18.99 0.14 -9.93
CA SER A 142 -20.27 -0.33 -9.39
C SER A 142 -21.17 -0.96 -10.46
N THR A 143 -20.90 -0.69 -11.75
CA THR A 143 -21.67 -1.24 -12.88
C THR A 143 -21.15 -2.58 -13.36
N VAL A 144 -19.97 -3.02 -12.90
CA VAL A 144 -19.40 -4.32 -13.25
C VAL A 144 -20.19 -5.41 -12.54
N LYS A 145 -20.82 -6.29 -13.33
CA LYS A 145 -21.54 -7.45 -12.81
C LYS A 145 -20.68 -8.70 -12.95
N ALA A 146 -20.73 -9.55 -11.93
CA ALA A 146 -20.10 -10.86 -11.96
C ALA A 146 -20.52 -11.63 -13.23
N GLN A 147 -19.54 -12.13 -13.97
CA GLN A 147 -19.81 -12.97 -15.15
C GLN A 147 -20.34 -14.33 -14.68
N THR A 148 -21.58 -14.65 -15.03
CA THR A 148 -22.25 -15.88 -14.57
C THR A 148 -22.06 -17.08 -15.50
N ASN A 149 -21.48 -16.93 -16.70
CA ASN A 149 -21.36 -18.04 -17.66
C ASN A 149 -20.12 -17.90 -18.56
N GLY A 150 -19.24 -18.91 -18.52
CA GLY A 150 -18.15 -19.09 -19.48
C GLY A 150 -17.03 -19.95 -18.91
N ALA A 151 -16.30 -20.66 -19.77
CA ALA A 151 -15.14 -21.52 -19.43
C ALA A 151 -13.90 -20.74 -18.92
N SER A 152 -14.10 -19.59 -18.25
CA SER A 152 -13.05 -18.78 -17.62
C SER A 152 -12.84 -19.18 -16.16
N ALA A 153 -11.71 -18.80 -15.57
CA ALA A 153 -11.41 -18.95 -14.15
C ALA A 153 -12.58 -18.50 -13.25
N SER A 154 -12.79 -19.19 -12.13
CA SER A 154 -13.88 -18.90 -11.21
C SER A 154 -13.74 -17.51 -10.57
N ASN A 155 -14.82 -16.97 -10.00
CA ASN A 155 -14.74 -15.71 -9.25
C ASN A 155 -13.77 -15.80 -8.08
N ASP A 156 -13.65 -16.97 -7.45
CA ASP A 156 -12.71 -17.21 -6.36
C ASP A 156 -11.25 -17.16 -6.86
N ASP A 157 -10.96 -17.74 -8.03
CA ASP A 157 -9.63 -17.68 -8.65
C ASP A 157 -9.26 -16.23 -9.02
N LYS A 158 -10.22 -15.48 -9.55
CA LYS A 158 -10.04 -14.06 -9.89
C LYS A 158 -9.83 -13.21 -8.64
N LEU A 159 -10.59 -13.45 -7.58
CA LEU A 159 -10.43 -12.78 -6.30
C LEU A 159 -9.07 -13.10 -5.66
N ALA A 160 -8.60 -14.34 -5.80
CA ALA A 160 -7.26 -14.72 -5.35
C ALA A 160 -6.16 -13.90 -6.04
N LEU A 161 -6.30 -13.55 -7.33
CA LEU A 161 -5.35 -12.65 -8.02
C LEU A 161 -5.33 -11.25 -7.40
N VAL A 162 -6.48 -10.73 -6.96
CA VAL A 162 -6.56 -9.43 -6.25
C VAL A 162 -5.82 -9.53 -4.92
N PHE A 163 -6.01 -10.60 -4.15
CA PHE A 163 -5.28 -10.81 -2.90
C PHE A 163 -3.78 -10.96 -3.10
N LYS A 164 -3.34 -11.68 -4.15
CA LYS A 164 -1.92 -11.80 -4.53
C LYS A 164 -1.29 -10.42 -4.79
N LEU A 165 -1.99 -9.57 -5.55
CA LEU A 165 -1.55 -8.19 -5.83
C LEU A 165 -1.44 -7.36 -4.54
N LEU A 166 -2.49 -7.36 -3.71
CA LEU A 166 -2.53 -6.61 -2.46
C LEU A 166 -1.42 -7.02 -1.50
N ARG A 167 -1.24 -8.33 -1.30
CA ARG A 167 -0.27 -8.89 -0.36
C ARG A 167 1.17 -8.44 -0.66
N GLY A 168 1.55 -8.50 -1.94
CA GLY A 168 2.88 -8.06 -2.37
C GLY A 168 3.11 -6.57 -2.08
N VAL A 169 2.20 -5.71 -2.53
CA VAL A 169 2.36 -4.26 -2.35
C VAL A 169 2.29 -3.85 -0.88
N LEU A 170 1.39 -4.41 -0.08
CA LEU A 170 1.26 -4.08 1.35
C LEU A 170 2.51 -4.46 2.15
N LEU A 171 3.13 -5.59 1.84
CA LEU A 171 4.39 -6.00 2.46
C LEU A 171 5.51 -5.00 2.16
N LEU A 172 5.65 -4.59 0.91
CA LEU A 172 6.71 -3.67 0.49
C LEU A 172 6.44 -2.23 0.93
N ALA A 173 5.17 -1.85 1.08
CA ALA A 173 4.79 -0.57 1.69
C ALA A 173 5.24 -0.50 3.16
N ALA A 174 5.07 -1.60 3.91
CA ALA A 174 5.54 -1.69 5.29
C ALA A 174 7.08 -1.60 5.35
N ALA A 175 7.77 -2.34 4.50
CA ALA A 175 9.22 -2.31 4.37
C ALA A 175 9.76 -0.91 4.04
N GLU A 176 9.20 -0.23 3.04
CA GLU A 176 9.63 1.11 2.64
C GLU A 176 9.43 2.13 3.76
N ALA A 177 8.28 2.08 4.45
CA ALA A 177 8.01 2.98 5.56
C ALA A 177 8.94 2.73 6.76
N ILE A 178 9.15 1.48 7.16
CA ILE A 178 10.02 1.12 8.29
C ILE A 178 11.49 1.40 7.97
N GLY A 179 11.94 1.06 6.76
CA GLY A 179 13.29 1.39 6.30
C GLY A 179 13.55 2.89 6.31
N PHE A 180 12.58 3.70 5.85
CA PHE A 180 12.74 5.15 5.87
C PHE A 180 12.70 5.71 7.29
N ALA A 181 11.84 5.18 8.16
CA ALA A 181 11.80 5.52 9.58
C ALA A 181 13.16 5.26 10.26
N GLN A 182 13.74 4.09 9.99
CA GLN A 182 15.03 3.69 10.53
C GLN A 182 16.14 4.61 10.05
N TYR A 183 16.17 4.90 8.75
CA TYR A 183 17.15 5.79 8.13
C TYR A 183 17.12 7.19 8.77
N LEU A 184 15.93 7.71 9.06
CA LEU A 184 15.71 8.99 9.72
C LEU A 184 15.88 8.94 11.24
N LYS A 185 16.30 7.79 11.79
CA LYS A 185 16.53 7.57 13.23
C LYS A 185 15.29 7.87 14.07
N LEU A 186 14.11 7.56 13.56
CA LEU A 186 12.88 7.59 14.33
C LEU A 186 12.84 6.43 15.32
N ASP A 187 12.09 6.61 16.41
CA ASP A 187 11.74 5.49 17.29
C ASP A 187 10.78 4.55 16.55
N LEU A 188 11.27 3.38 16.17
CA LEU A 188 10.51 2.41 15.38
C LEU A 188 9.31 1.83 16.14
N HIS A 189 9.41 1.67 17.46
CA HIS A 189 8.30 1.16 18.27
C HIS A 189 7.20 2.21 18.37
N GLN A 190 7.56 3.46 18.62
CA GLN A 190 6.60 4.56 18.59
C GLN A 190 5.98 4.75 17.20
N PHE A 191 6.77 4.64 16.13
CA PHE A 191 6.25 4.67 14.76
C PHE A 191 5.25 3.55 14.50
N TYR A 192 5.55 2.32 14.94
CA TYR A 192 4.66 1.17 14.83
C TYR A 192 3.33 1.41 15.56
N ASP A 193 3.38 1.87 16.80
CA ASP A 193 2.19 2.13 17.61
C ASP A 193 1.29 3.19 16.96
N LEU A 194 1.91 4.28 16.48
CA LEU A 194 1.23 5.38 15.78
C LEU A 194 0.59 4.91 14.47
N ALA A 195 1.35 4.25 13.61
CA ALA A 195 0.90 3.86 12.28
C ALA A 195 -0.16 2.75 12.33
N SER A 196 -0.03 1.81 13.27
CA SER A 196 -0.96 0.67 13.42
C SER A 196 -2.39 1.07 13.77
N GLY A 197 -2.55 2.16 14.54
CA GLY A 197 -3.85 2.70 14.97
C GLY A 197 -4.42 3.80 14.08
N ALA A 198 -3.72 4.17 12.99
CA ALA A 198 -4.07 5.31 12.15
C ALA A 198 -4.15 4.92 10.67
N ALA A 199 -4.11 5.92 9.80
CA ALA A 199 -4.25 5.79 8.35
C ALA A 199 -3.18 4.89 7.66
N GLY A 200 -2.17 4.43 8.39
CA GLY A 200 -1.14 3.52 7.88
C GLY A 200 -1.40 2.05 8.19
N GLY A 201 -2.42 1.77 9.03
CA GLY A 201 -2.67 0.43 9.55
C GLY A 201 -3.10 -0.55 8.46
N SER A 202 -2.41 -1.67 8.39
CA SER A 202 -2.80 -2.85 7.62
C SER A 202 -2.47 -4.09 8.42
N ILE A 203 -3.08 -5.23 8.10
CA ILE A 203 -2.68 -6.50 8.72
C ILE A 203 -1.20 -6.78 8.41
N ALA A 204 -0.78 -6.58 7.16
CA ALA A 204 0.63 -6.72 6.76
C ALA A 204 1.59 -5.84 7.59
N PHE A 205 1.24 -4.57 7.85
CA PHE A 205 2.07 -3.68 8.66
C PHE A 205 2.09 -4.11 10.14
N ARG A 206 0.94 -4.44 10.71
CA ARG A 206 0.83 -4.90 12.11
C ARG A 206 1.59 -6.19 12.36
N GLU A 207 1.51 -7.12 11.42
CA GLU A 207 2.11 -8.44 11.55
C GLU A 207 3.57 -8.45 11.08
N ARG A 208 3.80 -8.18 9.80
CA ARG A 208 5.15 -8.26 9.21
C ARG A 208 5.99 -7.03 9.49
N GLY A 209 5.38 -5.86 9.69
CA GLY A 209 6.11 -4.68 10.15
C GLY A 209 6.64 -4.83 11.59
N ALA A 210 5.91 -5.53 12.46
CA ALA A 210 6.43 -5.87 13.79
C ALA A 210 7.69 -6.75 13.67
N GLU A 211 7.65 -7.83 12.88
CA GLU A 211 8.84 -8.67 12.62
C GLU A 211 10.03 -7.87 12.08
N MET A 212 9.81 -6.97 11.12
CA MET A 212 10.84 -6.10 10.56
C MET A 212 11.50 -5.25 11.67
N ILE A 213 10.69 -4.66 12.56
CA ILE A 213 11.20 -3.83 13.65
C ILE A 213 11.95 -4.68 14.67
N GLU A 214 11.42 -5.83 15.07
CA GLU A 214 12.11 -6.74 16.00
C GLU A 214 13.47 -7.18 15.45
N PHE A 215 13.51 -7.50 14.16
CA PHE A 215 14.74 -7.85 13.46
C PHE A 215 15.75 -6.70 13.46
N LEU A 216 15.29 -5.45 13.25
CA LEU A 216 16.14 -4.26 13.18
C LEU A 216 16.66 -3.77 14.52
N THR A 217 15.83 -3.86 15.57
CA THR A 217 16.13 -3.29 16.88
C THR A 217 16.65 -4.33 17.87
N GLY A 218 16.42 -5.63 17.59
CA GLY A 218 16.62 -6.72 18.53
C GLY A 218 15.64 -6.72 19.70
N LYS A 219 14.59 -5.88 19.66
CA LYS A 219 13.61 -5.70 20.74
C LYS A 219 12.23 -6.14 20.28
N LYS A 220 11.54 -6.88 21.14
CA LYS A 220 10.17 -7.32 20.91
C LYS A 220 9.21 -6.15 20.73
N VAL A 221 8.29 -6.27 19.78
CA VAL A 221 7.19 -5.32 19.56
C VAL A 221 5.97 -5.82 20.33
N ALA A 222 5.31 -4.95 21.09
CA ALA A 222 4.15 -5.33 21.89
C ALA A 222 3.00 -5.81 20.99
N GLY A 223 2.47 -6.99 21.27
CA GLY A 223 1.40 -7.61 20.48
C GLY A 223 1.84 -8.22 19.15
N ALA A 224 3.14 -8.32 18.89
CA ALA A 224 3.65 -9.08 17.76
C ALA A 224 3.23 -10.55 17.86
N LYS A 225 2.81 -11.13 16.74
CA LYS A 225 2.42 -12.54 16.64
C LYS A 225 3.62 -13.39 16.26
N ASP A 226 3.67 -14.62 16.77
CA ASP A 226 4.59 -15.64 16.26
C ASP A 226 4.04 -16.21 14.95
N LEU A 227 4.58 -15.74 13.83
CA LEU A 227 4.13 -16.14 12.50
C LEU A 227 5.15 -17.06 11.83
N ALA A 228 4.66 -17.91 10.93
CA ALA A 228 5.54 -18.68 10.07
C ALA A 228 6.38 -17.75 9.18
N PRO A 229 7.65 -18.12 8.88
CA PRO A 229 8.49 -17.36 7.97
C PRO A 229 7.80 -17.12 6.63
N LEU A 230 8.00 -15.91 6.08
CA LEU A 230 7.44 -15.56 4.77
C LEU A 230 8.12 -16.38 3.67
N ASN A 231 7.31 -17.01 2.82
CA ASN A 231 7.80 -17.54 1.55
C ASN A 231 7.83 -16.42 0.51
N ILE A 232 8.92 -15.66 0.50
CA ILE A 232 9.02 -14.48 -0.35
C ILE A 232 9.05 -14.83 -1.85
N LYS A 233 9.66 -15.96 -2.20
CA LYS A 233 9.63 -16.47 -3.57
C LYS A 233 8.17 -16.67 -4.02
N GLN A 234 7.34 -17.28 -3.16
CA GLN A 234 5.92 -17.44 -3.45
C GLN A 234 5.21 -16.10 -3.60
N ILE A 235 5.48 -15.11 -2.73
CA ILE A 235 4.85 -13.79 -2.82
C ILE A 235 5.24 -13.07 -4.12
N ARG A 236 6.50 -13.19 -4.54
CA ARG A 236 6.96 -12.68 -5.83
C ARG A 236 6.25 -13.38 -6.99
N ASP A 237 6.18 -14.71 -6.97
CA ASP A 237 5.57 -15.50 -8.04
C ASP A 237 4.06 -15.20 -8.15
N ASP A 238 3.38 -15.10 -7.01
CA ASP A 238 1.98 -14.71 -6.88
C ASP A 238 1.73 -13.30 -7.45
N LEU A 239 2.59 -12.34 -7.10
CA LEU A 239 2.49 -10.96 -7.58
C LEU A 239 2.75 -10.89 -9.10
N ALA A 240 3.74 -11.62 -9.59
CA ALA A 240 4.06 -11.70 -11.02
C ALA A 240 2.89 -12.29 -11.82
N GLU A 241 2.25 -13.35 -11.31
CA GLU A 241 1.05 -13.93 -11.91
C GLU A 241 -0.09 -12.91 -12.02
N ALA A 242 -0.39 -12.18 -10.95
CA ALA A 242 -1.43 -11.15 -10.94
C ALA A 242 -1.14 -10.03 -11.98
N ILE A 243 0.12 -9.57 -12.05
CA ILE A 243 0.55 -8.56 -13.02
C ILE A 243 0.44 -9.10 -14.45
N ASP A 244 0.82 -10.34 -14.70
CA ASP A 244 0.72 -10.95 -16.03
C ASP A 244 -0.72 -11.10 -16.50
N VAL A 245 -1.64 -11.45 -15.60
CA VAL A 245 -3.09 -11.45 -15.90
C VAL A 245 -3.56 -10.01 -16.17
N GLY A 246 -3.21 -9.05 -15.31
CA GLY A 246 -3.56 -7.63 -15.51
C GLY A 246 -3.07 -7.08 -16.84
N ARG A 247 -1.86 -7.44 -17.25
CA ARG A 247 -1.28 -7.07 -18.55
C ARG A 247 -2.09 -7.61 -19.72
N LYS A 248 -2.58 -8.85 -19.66
CA LYS A 248 -3.47 -9.44 -20.68
C LYS A 248 -4.83 -8.74 -20.75
N LEU A 249 -5.25 -8.09 -19.67
CA LEU A 249 -6.49 -7.32 -19.56
C LEU A 249 -6.30 -5.81 -19.80
N PHE A 250 -5.10 -5.39 -20.23
CA PHE A 250 -4.72 -3.99 -20.43
C PHE A 250 -4.92 -3.12 -19.18
N THR A 251 -4.69 -3.69 -18.00
CA THR A 251 -4.78 -3.01 -16.72
C THR A 251 -3.37 -2.62 -16.26
N PRO A 252 -3.04 -1.32 -16.16
CA PRO A 252 -1.76 -0.90 -15.61
C PRO A 252 -1.70 -1.26 -14.11
N ALA A 253 -0.53 -1.69 -13.64
CA ALA A 253 -0.29 -1.99 -12.23
C ALA A 253 1.06 -1.40 -11.75
N PRO A 254 1.24 -0.06 -11.80
CA PRO A 254 2.50 0.60 -11.46
C PRO A 254 2.98 0.32 -10.02
N LEU A 255 2.10 0.24 -9.02
CA LEU A 255 2.51 -0.10 -7.66
C LEU A 255 2.94 -1.56 -7.56
N ALA A 256 2.15 -2.48 -8.10
CA ALA A 256 2.49 -3.89 -8.16
C ALA A 256 3.81 -4.11 -8.90
N GLY A 257 4.04 -3.42 -10.01
CA GLY A 257 5.28 -3.47 -10.78
C GLY A 257 6.50 -2.96 -9.99
N ALA A 258 6.36 -1.86 -9.26
CA ALA A 258 7.42 -1.35 -8.38
C ALA A 258 7.75 -2.36 -7.26
N ALA A 259 6.73 -2.96 -6.65
CA ALA A 259 6.89 -3.99 -5.62
C ALA A 259 7.55 -5.27 -6.18
N LEU A 260 7.17 -5.71 -7.39
CA LEU A 260 7.78 -6.87 -8.04
C LEU A 260 9.27 -6.64 -8.32
N ASN A 261 9.63 -5.45 -8.83
CA ASN A 261 11.03 -5.11 -9.08
C ASN A 261 11.89 -5.15 -7.80
N LEU A 262 11.34 -4.71 -6.67
CA LEU A 262 12.00 -4.82 -5.37
C LEU A 262 12.20 -6.27 -4.95
N LEU A 263 11.14 -7.09 -5.03
CA LEU A 263 11.22 -8.51 -4.68
C LEU A 263 12.24 -9.26 -5.53
N THR A 264 12.25 -9.02 -6.84
CA THR A 264 13.24 -9.60 -7.77
C THR A 264 14.67 -9.13 -7.47
N SER A 265 14.84 -7.85 -7.14
CA SER A 265 16.16 -7.31 -6.80
C SER A 265 16.69 -7.91 -5.51
N ALA A 266 15.83 -8.04 -4.50
CA ALA A 266 16.16 -8.64 -3.22
C ALA A 266 16.59 -10.12 -3.36
N GLU A 267 15.89 -10.92 -4.18
CA GLU A 267 16.33 -12.29 -4.47
C GLU A 267 17.72 -12.39 -5.08
N ARG A 268 18.06 -11.46 -5.97
CA ARG A 268 19.35 -11.43 -6.65
C ARG A 268 20.49 -11.11 -5.67
N THR A 269 20.24 -10.21 -4.71
CA THR A 269 21.28 -9.70 -3.80
C THR A 269 21.42 -10.52 -2.52
N ALA A 270 20.38 -11.26 -2.11
CA ALA A 270 20.32 -11.72 -0.72
C ALA A 270 21.13 -12.98 -0.37
N GLY A 271 21.60 -13.79 -1.33
CA GLY A 271 22.33 -15.03 -1.00
C GLY A 271 21.62 -15.88 0.07
N ASN A 272 22.26 -16.09 1.23
CA ASN A 272 21.69 -16.77 2.42
C ASN A 272 20.96 -15.85 3.41
N GLN A 273 20.97 -14.52 3.24
CA GLN A 273 20.29 -13.52 4.09
C GLN A 273 19.04 -12.95 3.40
N LYS A 274 18.27 -13.85 2.78
CA LYS A 274 17.04 -13.58 2.01
C LYS A 274 16.12 -12.59 2.72
N GLU A 275 15.76 -12.87 3.96
CA GLU A 275 14.83 -12.05 4.76
C GLU A 275 15.25 -10.57 4.88
N LYS A 276 16.55 -10.27 5.02
CA LYS A 276 17.04 -8.88 5.16
C LYS A 276 16.81 -8.04 3.90
N ALA A 277 16.99 -8.65 2.73
CA ALA A 277 16.84 -7.95 1.45
C ALA A 277 15.40 -7.56 1.19
N TYR A 278 14.45 -8.39 1.63
CA TYR A 278 13.03 -8.19 1.36
C TYR A 278 12.35 -7.17 2.26
N TYR A 279 12.90 -6.96 3.46
CA TYR A 279 12.41 -5.94 4.37
C TYR A 279 12.87 -4.51 4.00
N GLY A 280 13.48 -4.33 2.82
CA GLY A 280 14.01 -3.03 2.40
C GLY A 280 15.23 -2.59 3.22
N LEU A 281 15.90 -3.55 3.89
CA LEU A 281 16.95 -3.31 4.88
C LEU A 281 18.35 -3.60 4.35
N LEU A 282 18.48 -3.93 3.07
CA LEU A 282 19.79 -3.97 2.44
C LEU A 282 20.03 -2.68 1.63
N PRO A 283 21.19 -2.03 1.82
CA PRO A 283 21.63 -0.95 0.96
C PRO A 283 21.84 -1.41 -0.49
#